data_AF-A0A2S6WJK8-F1
#
_entry.id   AF-A0A2S6WJK8-F1
#
_cell.length_a   1.000
_cell.length_b   1.000
_cell.length_c   1.000
_cell.angle_alpha   90.00
_cell.angle_beta   90.00
_cell.angle_gamma   90.00
#
_symmetry.space_group_name_H-M   'P 1'
#
loop_
_entity.id
_entity.type
_entity.pdbx_description
1 polymer ?
#
loop_
_entity_poly.entity_id
_entity_poly.type
_entity_poly.pdbx_seq_one_letter_code
_entity_poly.pdbx_strand_id
1 'polypeptide(L)'
;MSRGSDSLVAVVPPDSHLAVLDEVTWTELSLEPFVALQPGIGVRRLTDFGCASAGAAPHAVVTARGVATVAGLVAAGIGVSAVPQAVRPLIGFQPLPVRALVEPTVTREICLLGRDSPPPAAQAFRRAVAEAFA
;
A
#
# COMPACT_ATOMS: atom_id res chain seq x y z
N MET A 1 -13.93 19.65 -5.14
CA MET A 1 -12.76 18.74 -5.04
C MET A 1 -13.28 17.32 -5.07
N SER A 2 -12.73 16.43 -5.89
CA SER A 2 -13.01 14.98 -5.77
C SER A 2 -12.00 14.39 -4.79
N ARG A 3 -12.47 13.51 -3.89
CA ARG A 3 -11.68 12.81 -2.87
C ARG A 3 -11.94 11.32 -3.00
N GLY A 4 -10.88 10.53 -3.14
CA GLY A 4 -10.90 9.08 -2.97
C GLY A 4 -10.20 8.67 -1.67
N SER A 5 -10.51 7.49 -1.15
CA SER A 5 -9.80 6.89 -0.02
C SER A 5 -9.07 5.63 -0.47
N ASP A 6 -7.87 5.40 0.06
CA ASP A 6 -7.04 4.24 -0.23
C ASP A 6 -6.43 3.74 1.08
N SER A 7 -6.65 2.46 1.41
CA SER A 7 -6.13 1.81 2.61
C SER A 7 -4.79 1.14 2.34
N LEU A 8 -3.99 0.94 3.38
CA LEU A 8 -2.88 0.01 3.33
C LEU A 8 -3.39 -1.42 3.53
N VAL A 9 -2.75 -2.34 2.81
CA VAL A 9 -2.96 -3.79 2.89
C VAL A 9 -1.62 -4.49 3.07
N ALA A 10 -1.64 -5.64 3.72
CA ALA A 10 -0.49 -6.52 3.81
C ALA A 10 -0.37 -7.34 2.51
N VAL A 11 0.86 -7.47 2.02
CA VAL A 11 1.20 -8.38 0.92
C VAL A 11 2.22 -9.35 1.47
N VAL A 12 1.90 -10.64 1.37
CA VAL A 12 2.67 -11.72 2.00
C VAL A 12 3.06 -12.77 0.96
N PRO A 13 4.12 -13.55 1.20
CA PRO A 13 4.42 -14.71 0.37
C PRO A 13 3.26 -15.72 0.38
N PRO A 14 3.01 -16.47 -0.71
CA PRO A 14 1.94 -17.48 -0.76
C PRO A 14 2.05 -18.56 0.33
N ASP A 15 3.28 -18.94 0.69
CA ASP A 15 3.56 -19.98 1.67
C ASP A 15 3.65 -19.45 3.12
N SER A 16 3.40 -18.15 3.34
CA SER A 16 3.39 -17.56 4.68
C SER A 16 2.20 -18.03 5.49
N HIS A 17 2.36 -18.19 6.80
CA HIS A 17 1.24 -18.47 7.71
C HIS A 17 0.20 -17.34 7.71
N LEU A 18 0.60 -16.10 7.37
CA LEU A 18 -0.30 -14.95 7.22
C LEU A 18 -1.16 -15.05 5.94
N ALA A 19 -0.78 -15.91 4.98
CA ALA A 19 -1.52 -16.09 3.74
C ALA A 19 -2.88 -16.76 3.93
N VAL A 20 -3.12 -17.47 5.03
CA VAL A 20 -4.42 -18.14 5.27
C VAL A 20 -5.38 -17.30 6.12
N LEU A 21 -4.90 -16.19 6.68
CA LEU A 21 -5.73 -15.26 7.44
C LEU A 21 -6.56 -14.40 6.49
N ASP A 22 -7.66 -13.83 6.96
CA ASP A 22 -8.42 -12.81 6.22
C ASP A 22 -7.85 -11.40 6.48
N GLU A 23 -7.37 -11.18 7.70
CA GLU A 23 -6.82 -9.92 8.19
C GLU A 23 -5.50 -10.18 8.91
N VAL A 24 -4.62 -9.17 8.91
CA VAL A 24 -3.32 -9.20 9.58
C VAL A 24 -3.17 -7.91 10.37
N THR A 25 -2.70 -8.00 11.60
CA THR A 25 -2.35 -6.82 12.41
C THR A 25 -0.96 -6.30 12.05
N TRP A 26 -0.69 -5.02 12.30
CA TRP A 26 0.66 -4.47 12.16
C TRP A 26 1.68 -5.17 13.05
N THR A 27 1.26 -5.61 14.23
CA THR A 27 2.11 -6.36 15.16
C THR A 27 2.52 -7.70 14.54
N GLU A 28 1.59 -8.51 14.06
CA GLU A 28 1.89 -9.78 13.38
C GLU A 28 2.78 -9.58 12.15
N LEU A 29 2.44 -8.59 11.32
CA LEU A 29 3.23 -8.26 10.13
C LEU A 29 4.67 -7.88 10.48
N SER A 30 4.90 -7.23 11.63
CA SER A 30 6.22 -6.78 12.06
C SER A 30 7.12 -7.88 12.61
N LEU A 31 6.55 -9.04 12.96
CA LEU A 31 7.29 -10.22 13.41
C LEU A 31 7.97 -10.95 12.24
N GLU A 32 7.52 -10.68 11.01
CA GLU A 32 8.08 -11.24 9.78
C GLU A 32 9.22 -10.36 9.21
N PRO A 33 10.15 -10.95 8.43
CA PRO A 33 11.10 -10.17 7.64
C PRO A 33 10.37 -9.15 6.77
N PHE A 34 10.76 -7.88 6.83
CA PHE A 34 10.01 -6.81 6.18
C PHE A 34 10.72 -6.25 4.95
N VAL A 35 10.02 -6.21 3.82
CA VAL A 35 10.44 -5.55 2.59
C VAL A 35 9.93 -4.11 2.62
N ALA A 36 10.81 -3.18 2.97
CA ALA A 36 10.43 -1.77 3.10
C ALA A 36 10.57 -1.01 1.78
N LEU A 37 9.76 0.03 1.59
CA LEU A 37 10.05 1.05 0.58
C LEU A 37 11.17 1.98 1.04
N GLN A 38 11.96 2.52 0.12
CA GLN A 38 13.02 3.48 0.45
C GLN A 38 12.46 4.75 1.12
N PRO A 39 13.25 5.38 2.02
CA PRO A 39 12.91 6.70 2.54
C PRO A 39 12.65 7.72 1.43
N GLY A 40 11.74 8.66 1.68
CA GLY A 40 11.34 9.68 0.70
C GLY A 40 10.18 9.26 -0.22
N ILE A 41 9.85 7.97 -0.31
CA ILE A 41 8.63 7.50 -0.99
C ILE A 41 7.43 7.76 -0.08
N GLY A 42 6.41 8.46 -0.58
CA GLY A 42 5.26 8.88 0.23
C GLY A 42 4.56 7.73 0.98
N VAL A 43 4.49 6.54 0.36
CA VAL A 43 3.93 5.33 0.97
C VAL A 43 4.75 4.85 2.17
N ARG A 44 6.08 5.00 2.16
CA ARG A 44 6.94 4.58 3.26
C ARG A 44 6.52 5.24 4.58
N ARG A 45 6.14 6.53 4.53
CA ARG A 45 5.63 7.24 5.72
C ARG A 45 4.33 6.64 6.27
N LEU A 46 3.45 6.13 5.41
CA LEU A 46 2.20 5.50 5.84
C LEU A 46 2.48 4.15 6.51
N THR A 47 3.41 3.38 5.96
CA THR A 47 3.88 2.12 6.56
C THR A 47 4.54 2.36 7.92
N ASP A 48 5.44 3.35 8.01
CA ASP A 48 6.10 3.73 9.26
C ASP A 48 5.07 4.20 10.30
N PHE A 49 4.09 5.00 9.88
CA PHE A 49 2.99 5.45 10.74
C PHE A 49 2.16 4.27 11.27
N GLY A 50 1.80 3.32 10.42
CA GLY A 50 1.04 2.14 10.83
C GLY A 50 1.78 1.29 11.86
N CYS A 51 3.06 1.01 11.59
CA CYS A 51 3.92 0.28 12.53
C CYS A 51 4.03 1.02 13.87
N ALA A 52 4.37 2.30 13.84
CA ALA A 52 4.51 3.11 15.05
C ALA A 52 3.20 3.19 15.85
N SER A 53 2.06 3.32 15.18
CA SER A 53 0.74 3.41 15.83
C SER A 53 0.35 2.10 16.53
N ALA A 54 0.83 0.96 16.03
CA ALA A 54 0.65 -0.34 16.67
C ALA A 54 1.75 -0.69 17.69
N GLY A 55 2.69 0.23 17.97
CA GLY A 55 3.85 -0.06 18.81
C GLY A 55 4.81 -1.10 18.20
N ALA A 56 4.71 -1.33 16.89
CA ALA A 56 5.46 -2.31 16.14
C ALA A 56 6.73 -1.71 15.52
N ALA A 57 7.79 -2.53 15.44
CA ALA A 57 9.08 -2.15 14.87
C ALA A 57 9.57 -3.24 13.91
N PRO A 58 9.15 -3.22 12.63
CA PRO A 58 9.47 -4.29 11.69
C PRO A 58 10.98 -4.36 11.42
N HIS A 59 11.49 -5.59 11.30
CA HIS A 59 12.88 -5.81 10.87
C HIS A 59 12.99 -5.69 9.35
N ALA A 60 13.33 -4.49 8.87
CA ALA A 60 13.51 -4.25 7.44
C ALA A 60 14.77 -4.94 6.91
N VAL A 61 14.60 -6.07 6.22
CA VAL A 61 15.70 -6.87 5.65
C VAL A 61 16.17 -6.34 4.30
N VAL A 62 15.31 -5.63 3.57
CA VAL A 62 15.64 -5.03 2.28
C VAL A 62 14.83 -3.75 2.05
N THR A 63 15.37 -2.83 1.26
CA THR A 63 14.65 -1.62 0.83
C THR A 63 14.52 -1.57 -0.69
N ALA A 64 13.32 -1.26 -1.18
CA ALA A 64 12.98 -1.22 -2.59
C ALA A 64 12.53 0.19 -3.05
N ARG A 65 12.76 0.49 -4.33
CA ARG A 65 12.46 1.81 -4.94
C ARG A 65 11.03 1.98 -5.45
N GLY A 66 10.22 0.92 -5.43
CA GLY A 66 8.86 0.97 -5.94
C GLY A 66 8.08 -0.29 -5.60
N VAL A 67 6.75 -0.18 -5.72
CA VAL A 67 5.84 -1.22 -5.25
C VAL A 67 5.90 -2.49 -6.08
N ALA A 68 6.16 -2.40 -7.39
CA ALA A 68 6.38 -3.58 -8.23
C ALA A 68 7.62 -4.37 -7.79
N THR A 69 8.70 -3.69 -7.42
CA THR A 69 9.91 -4.33 -6.86
C THR A 69 9.64 -4.97 -5.51
N VAL A 70 8.87 -4.30 -4.64
CA VAL A 70 8.41 -4.88 -3.37
C VAL A 70 7.67 -6.20 -3.64
N ALA A 71 6.69 -6.20 -4.54
CA ALA A 71 5.94 -7.40 -4.89
C ALA A 71 6.82 -8.53 -5.42
N GLY A 72 7.81 -8.22 -6.26
CA GLY A 72 8.76 -9.23 -6.75
C GLY A 72 9.57 -9.88 -5.63
N LEU A 73 10.00 -9.08 -4.64
CA LEU A 73 10.75 -9.58 -3.49
C LEU A 73 9.87 -10.39 -2.53
N VAL A 74 8.62 -9.96 -2.31
CA VAL A 74 7.64 -10.72 -1.52
C VAL A 74 7.31 -12.05 -2.20
N ALA A 75 7.11 -12.05 -3.52
CA ALA A 75 6.88 -13.27 -4.30
C ALA A 75 8.06 -14.24 -4.26
N ALA A 76 9.28 -13.71 -4.15
CA ALA A 76 10.50 -14.51 -3.96
C ALA A 76 10.70 -14.99 -2.51
N GLY A 77 9.77 -14.71 -1.59
CA GLY A 77 9.83 -15.16 -0.21
C GLY A 77 10.81 -14.39 0.68
N ILE A 78 11.29 -13.21 0.25
CA ILE A 78 12.26 -12.41 1.02
C ILE A 78 11.64 -11.83 2.30
N GLY A 79 10.32 -11.65 2.31
CA GLY A 79 9.59 -11.11 3.44
C GLY A 79 8.18 -10.66 3.07
N VAL A 80 7.55 -9.93 3.99
CA VAL A 80 6.23 -9.32 3.86
C VAL A 80 6.35 -7.82 3.61
N SER A 81 5.26 -7.16 3.20
CA SER A 81 5.22 -5.71 3.10
C SER A 81 3.82 -5.15 3.32
N ALA A 82 3.74 -3.83 3.53
CA ALA A 82 2.49 -3.08 3.52
C ALA A 82 2.50 -2.09 2.35
N VAL A 83 1.47 -2.12 1.52
CA VAL A 83 1.34 -1.28 0.31
C VAL A 83 -0.09 -0.71 0.20
N PRO A 84 -0.31 0.37 -0.55
CA PRO A 84 -1.67 0.89 -0.75
C PRO A 84 -2.49 -0.05 -1.62
N GLN A 85 -3.75 -0.28 -1.28
CA GLN A 85 -4.64 -1.20 -1.99
C GLN A 85 -4.78 -0.85 -3.47
N ALA A 86 -4.78 0.44 -3.81
CA ALA A 86 -4.88 0.93 -5.20
C ALA A 86 -3.74 0.43 -6.11
N VAL A 87 -2.61 -0.03 -5.56
CA VAL A 87 -1.49 -0.57 -6.37
C VAL A 87 -1.68 -2.04 -6.75
N ARG A 88 -2.78 -2.69 -6.33
CA ARG A 88 -3.04 -4.11 -6.60
C ARG A 88 -2.87 -4.49 -8.09
N PRO A 89 -3.32 -3.68 -9.08
CA PRO A 89 -3.08 -3.98 -10.48
C PRO A 89 -1.60 -4.02 -10.87
N LEU A 90 -0.73 -3.27 -10.18
CA LEU A 90 0.71 -3.23 -10.43
C LEU A 90 1.46 -4.45 -9.87
N ILE A 91 0.86 -5.17 -8.93
CA ILE A 91 1.48 -6.32 -8.25
C ILE A 91 0.84 -7.66 -8.64
N GLY A 92 -0.17 -7.63 -9.52
CA GLY A 92 -0.89 -8.83 -9.98
C GLY A 92 -0.13 -9.73 -10.94
N PHE A 93 1.16 -9.46 -11.22
CA PHE A 93 2.00 -10.32 -12.04
C PHE A 93 2.43 -11.62 -11.33
N GLN A 94 2.16 -11.73 -10.03
CA GLN A 94 2.30 -12.94 -9.21
C GLN A 94 1.05 -13.10 -8.32
N PRO A 95 0.62 -14.34 -7.99
CA PRO A 95 -0.52 -14.60 -7.13
C PRO A 95 -0.16 -14.37 -5.65
N LEU A 96 0.07 -13.11 -5.28
CA LEU A 96 0.38 -12.74 -3.90
C LEU A 96 -0.91 -12.62 -3.08
N PRO A 97 -1.03 -13.33 -1.95
CA PRO A 97 -2.07 -13.05 -0.98
C PRO A 97 -1.99 -11.60 -0.48
N VAL A 98 -3.14 -10.93 -0.51
CA VAL A 98 -3.32 -9.57 -0.02
C VAL A 98 -4.31 -9.62 1.14
N ARG A 99 -3.93 -9.08 2.30
CA ARG A 99 -4.73 -9.14 3.53
C ARG A 99 -5.05 -7.75 4.03
N ALA A 100 -6.24 -7.60 4.60
CA ALA A 100 -6.61 -6.36 5.27
C ALA A 100 -5.62 -6.13 6.40
N LEU A 101 -5.10 -4.90 6.49
CA LEU A 101 -4.16 -4.52 7.53
C LEU A 101 -4.91 -3.72 8.58
N VAL A 102 -5.00 -4.28 9.78
CA VAL A 102 -5.86 -3.79 10.87
C VAL A 102 -5.05 -3.43 12.11
N GLU A 103 -5.72 -2.76 13.05
CA GLU A 103 -5.14 -2.38 14.35
C GLU A 103 -3.82 -1.57 14.24
N PRO A 104 -3.85 -0.38 13.59
CA PRO A 104 -5.01 0.30 13.02
C PRO A 104 -5.15 0.15 11.50
N THR A 105 -6.36 0.36 10.97
CA THR A 105 -6.52 0.59 9.53
C THR A 105 -5.92 1.93 9.13
N VAL A 106 -4.88 1.90 8.29
CA VAL A 106 -4.22 3.13 7.79
C VAL A 106 -4.82 3.48 6.43
N THR A 107 -5.45 4.65 6.35
CA THR A 107 -6.00 5.19 5.10
C THR A 107 -5.31 6.48 4.69
N ARG A 108 -5.26 6.74 3.39
CA ARG A 108 -4.85 8.03 2.81
C ARG A 108 -5.94 8.59 1.93
N GLU A 109 -6.07 9.91 1.91
CA GLU A 109 -6.90 10.60 0.93
C GLU A 109 -6.13 10.81 -0.38
N ILE A 110 -6.79 10.55 -1.50
CA ILE A 110 -6.32 10.89 -2.84
C ILE A 110 -7.16 12.07 -3.33
N CYS A 111 -6.49 13.18 -3.62
CA CYS A 111 -7.14 14.44 -3.98
C CYS A 111 -6.67 14.93 -5.34
N LEU A 112 -7.61 15.41 -6.15
CA LEU A 112 -7.31 16.12 -7.39
C LEU A 112 -7.21 17.62 -7.12
N LEU A 113 -6.00 18.17 -7.24
CA LEU A 113 -5.74 19.60 -7.13
C LEU A 113 -5.64 20.23 -8.51
N GLY A 114 -6.23 21.41 -8.68
CA GLY A 114 -6.21 22.12 -9.94
C GLY A 114 -6.71 23.55 -9.77
N ARG A 115 -6.62 24.33 -10.85
CA ARG A 115 -7.14 25.71 -10.89
C ARG A 115 -8.67 25.73 -10.86
N ASP A 116 -9.23 26.83 -10.40
CA ASP A 116 -10.69 27.05 -10.36
C ASP A 116 -11.29 27.10 -11.77
N SER A 117 -10.60 27.74 -12.71
CA SER A 117 -10.97 27.80 -14.13
C SER A 117 -9.93 27.07 -15.00
N PRO A 118 -10.00 25.73 -15.10
CA PRO A 118 -9.09 24.95 -15.94
C PRO A 118 -9.59 24.92 -17.40
N PRO A 119 -8.68 24.75 -18.38
CA PRO A 119 -9.06 24.63 -19.79
C PRO A 119 -9.94 23.39 -20.04
N PRO A 120 -10.68 23.31 -21.17
CA PRO A 120 -11.63 22.23 -21.43
C PRO A 120 -11.05 20.81 -21.28
N ALA A 121 -9.82 20.58 -21.74
CA ALA A 121 -9.15 19.28 -21.59
C ALA A 121 -8.96 18.87 -20.12
N ALA A 122 -8.59 19.82 -19.26
CA ALA A 122 -8.44 19.57 -17.83
C ALA A 122 -9.79 19.42 -17.10
N GLN A 123 -10.86 20.06 -17.58
CA GLN A 123 -12.22 19.79 -17.10
C GLN A 123 -12.69 18.38 -17.46
N ALA A 124 -12.41 17.92 -18.69
CA ALA A 124 -12.69 16.57 -19.12
C ALA A 124 -11.93 15.54 -18.27
N PHE A 125 -10.63 15.76 -18.05
CA PHE A 125 -9.82 14.91 -17.16
C PHE A 125 -10.36 14.89 -15.72
N ARG A 126 -10.72 16.05 -15.15
CA ARG A 126 -11.31 16.14 -13.80
C ARG A 126 -12.59 15.30 -13.68
N ARG A 127 -13.45 15.28 -14.70
CA ARG A 127 -14.67 14.47 -14.72
C ARG A 127 -14.35 12.97 -14.81
N ALA A 128 -13.49 12.58 -15.76
CA ALA A 128 -13.10 11.18 -15.93
C ALA A 128 -12.46 10.59 -14.66
N VAL A 129 -11.59 11.35 -13.98
CA VAL A 129 -11.02 10.93 -12.69
C VAL A 129 -12.09 10.89 -11.61
N ALA A 130 -12.98 11.87 -11.52
CA ALA A 130 -14.04 11.84 -10.50
C ALA A 130 -14.97 10.64 -10.66
N GLU A 131 -15.30 10.24 -11.89
CA GLU A 131 -16.12 9.06 -12.19
C GLU A 131 -15.40 7.74 -11.90
N ALA A 132 -14.09 7.67 -12.17
CA ALA A 132 -13.28 6.46 -11.93
C ALA A 132 -13.03 6.18 -10.43
N PHE A 133 -13.19 7.18 -9.57
CA PHE A 133 -12.95 7.10 -8.12
C PHE A 133 -14.21 7.43 -7.29
N ALA A 134 -15.39 7.47 -7.92
CA ALA A 134 -16.69 7.58 -7.25
C ALA A 134 -17.17 6.22 -6.74
#